data_AF-A0A1L9PS65-F1
#
_entry.id   AF-A0A1L9PS65-F1
#
_cell.length_a   1.000
_cell.length_b   1.000
_cell.length_c   1.000
_cell.angle_alpha   90.00
_cell.angle_beta   90.00
_cell.angle_gamma   90.00
#
_symmetry.space_group_name_H-M   'P 1'
#
loop_
_entity.id
_entity.type
_entity.pdbx_description
1 polymer ?
#
loop_
_entity_poly.entity_id
_entity_poly.type
_entity_poly.pdbx_seq_one_letter_code
_entity_poly.pdbx_strand_id
1 'polypeptide(L)'
;MPPLTPQIFHKTPIASTLLADPNYTSVPQSSIPRHTDPFFRITARTSSAVLETHFLYRTTPSPEGHLLLHCGRGVTGQNGIAHGGFLAAVMDEVTGNLIGATGLDEGLGMFTVKLDVGYKRPVFVGEPSISSGSGVEKELGTGTSVIVATAKLGKIDGRKVFVEAVIRNADGEVCTTAEAIFVKKRPAAGVL
;
A
#
# COMPACT_ATOMS: atom_id res chain seq x y z
N MET A 1 1.27 -25.37 5.70
CA MET A 1 0.95 -24.16 6.50
C MET A 1 0.79 -23.01 5.52
N PRO A 2 -0.23 -22.14 5.66
CA PRO A 2 -0.26 -20.91 4.88
C PRO A 2 1.00 -20.08 5.25
N PRO A 3 1.62 -19.36 4.30
CA PRO A 3 2.73 -18.49 4.64
C PRO A 3 2.24 -17.48 5.67
N LEU A 4 2.87 -17.54 6.84
CA LEU A 4 2.57 -16.66 7.97
C LEU A 4 2.85 -15.23 7.55
N THR A 5 1.98 -14.30 7.95
CA THR A 5 2.23 -12.87 7.82
C THR A 5 3.65 -12.55 8.31
N PRO A 6 4.45 -11.79 7.56
CA PRO A 6 5.84 -11.50 7.93
C PRO A 6 5.97 -10.97 9.37
N GLN A 7 6.93 -11.51 10.12
CA GLN A 7 7.12 -11.22 11.55
C GLN A 7 7.32 -9.73 11.86
N ILE A 8 7.86 -8.96 10.90
CA ILE A 8 8.04 -7.52 11.04
C ILE A 8 6.71 -6.77 11.28
N PHE A 9 5.62 -7.24 10.68
CA PHE A 9 4.31 -6.61 10.84
C PHE A 9 3.72 -6.89 12.23
N HIS A 10 3.96 -8.07 12.81
CA HIS A 10 3.57 -8.38 14.19
C HIS A 10 4.34 -7.56 15.23
N LYS A 11 5.58 -7.14 14.90
CA LYS A 11 6.43 -6.31 15.77
C LYS A 11 6.16 -4.81 15.65
N THR A 12 5.38 -4.38 14.65
CA THR A 12 5.04 -2.97 14.44
C THR A 12 3.67 -2.66 15.02
N PRO A 13 3.52 -1.79 16.03
CA PRO A 13 2.26 -1.62 16.79
C PRO A 13 1.02 -1.36 15.92
N ILE A 14 1.11 -0.43 14.96
CA ILE A 14 -0.03 -0.11 14.09
C ILE A 14 -0.44 -1.29 13.19
N ALA A 15 0.53 -2.05 12.67
CA ALA A 15 0.25 -3.21 11.82
C ALA A 15 -0.26 -4.40 12.65
N SER A 16 0.35 -4.65 13.81
CA SER A 16 -0.02 -5.73 14.72
C SER A 16 -1.45 -5.58 15.23
N THR A 17 -1.88 -4.35 15.51
CA THR A 17 -3.27 -4.05 15.89
C THR A 17 -4.26 -4.46 14.80
N LEU A 18 -3.95 -4.17 13.53
CA LEU A 18 -4.80 -4.56 12.40
C LEU A 18 -4.82 -6.07 12.18
N LEU A 19 -3.67 -6.74 12.34
CA LEU A 19 -3.56 -8.19 12.21
C LEU A 19 -4.30 -8.96 13.30
N ALA A 20 -4.49 -8.35 14.47
CA ALA A 20 -5.21 -8.95 15.59
C ALA A 20 -6.73 -8.73 15.53
N ASP A 21 -7.23 -7.83 14.67
CA ASP A 21 -8.65 -7.53 14.58
C ASP A 21 -9.39 -8.60 13.74
N PRO A 22 -10.31 -9.38 14.35
CA PRO A 22 -10.98 -10.49 13.67
C PRO A 22 -11.98 -10.04 12.59
N ASN A 23 -12.28 -8.75 12.50
CA ASN A 23 -13.15 -8.22 11.46
C ASN A 23 -12.45 -8.13 10.09
N TYR A 24 -11.12 -8.21 10.05
CA TYR A 24 -10.36 -8.17 8.81
C TYR A 24 -10.02 -9.57 8.31
N THR A 25 -10.30 -9.79 7.03
CA THR A 25 -9.85 -10.95 6.28
C THR A 25 -8.46 -10.67 5.72
N SER A 26 -7.49 -11.52 6.05
CA SER A 26 -6.16 -11.48 5.44
C SER A 26 -6.15 -12.17 4.08
N VAL A 27 -5.51 -11.55 3.08
CA VAL A 27 -5.30 -12.13 1.75
C VAL A 27 -3.91 -12.75 1.69
N PRO A 28 -3.77 -14.08 1.58
CA PRO A 28 -2.47 -14.72 1.47
C PRO A 28 -1.74 -14.27 0.20
N GLN A 29 -0.46 -13.94 0.30
CA GLN A 29 0.29 -13.46 -0.87
C GLN A 29 0.33 -14.47 -2.03
N SER A 30 0.26 -15.77 -1.72
CA SER A 30 0.25 -16.87 -2.69
C SER A 30 -1.08 -17.05 -3.44
N SER A 31 -2.17 -16.38 -3.04
CA SER A 31 -3.49 -16.59 -3.63
C SER A 31 -3.73 -15.81 -4.94
N ILE A 32 -2.79 -14.96 -5.35
CA ILE A 32 -2.92 -14.12 -6.54
C ILE A 32 -1.75 -14.40 -7.50
N PRO A 33 -2.00 -14.68 -8.79
CA PRO A 33 -0.95 -14.95 -9.77
C PRO A 33 0.09 -13.82 -9.84
N ARG A 34 1.38 -14.18 -10.00
CA ARG A 34 2.48 -13.19 -10.05
C ARG A 34 2.37 -12.18 -11.20
N HIS A 35 1.67 -12.52 -12.27
CA HIS A 35 1.48 -11.65 -13.44
C HIS A 35 0.30 -10.69 -13.29
N THR A 36 -0.54 -10.86 -12.27
CA THR A 36 -1.58 -9.88 -11.92
C THR A 36 -0.89 -8.74 -11.19
N ASP A 37 -0.95 -7.51 -11.72
CA ASP A 37 -0.21 -6.36 -11.19
C ASP A 37 1.31 -6.61 -11.07
N PRO A 38 2.02 -6.70 -12.21
CA PRO A 38 3.47 -6.92 -12.20
C PRO A 38 4.24 -5.72 -11.62
N PHE A 39 3.63 -4.53 -11.59
CA PHE A 39 4.29 -3.34 -11.05
C PHE A 39 4.55 -3.49 -9.55
N PHE A 40 3.55 -3.76 -8.72
CA PHE A 40 3.78 -3.93 -7.28
C PHE A 40 4.32 -5.32 -6.91
N ARG A 41 3.98 -6.37 -7.68
CA ARG A 41 4.41 -7.74 -7.33
C ARG A 41 5.79 -8.14 -7.81
N ILE A 42 6.31 -7.49 -8.85
CA ILE A 42 7.61 -7.82 -9.44
C ILE A 42 8.51 -6.59 -9.44
N THR A 43 8.08 -5.48 -10.05
CA THR A 43 8.95 -4.31 -10.25
C THR A 43 9.29 -3.60 -8.94
N ALA A 44 8.31 -3.38 -8.07
CA ALA A 44 8.53 -2.73 -6.77
C ALA A 44 9.17 -3.68 -5.74
N ARG A 45 9.05 -5.01 -5.94
CA ARG A 45 9.58 -6.04 -5.03
C ARG A 45 11.01 -6.42 -5.39
N THR A 46 11.96 -5.82 -4.69
CA THR A 46 13.38 -6.15 -4.76
C THR A 46 13.93 -6.33 -3.36
N SER A 47 15.16 -6.83 -3.23
CA SER A 47 15.85 -6.95 -1.94
C SER A 47 16.16 -5.59 -1.28
N SER A 48 15.92 -4.47 -1.97
CA SER A 48 16.18 -3.12 -1.44
C SER A 48 14.95 -2.22 -1.43
N ALA A 49 13.92 -2.45 -2.24
CA ALA A 49 12.74 -1.59 -2.35
C ALA A 49 11.58 -2.07 -1.46
N VAL A 50 10.56 -2.73 -2.01
CA VAL A 50 9.49 -3.35 -1.20
C VAL A 50 9.91 -4.76 -0.81
N LEU A 51 10.21 -4.96 0.47
CA LEU A 51 10.73 -6.21 1.00
C LEU A 51 9.58 -7.20 1.26
N GLU A 52 8.54 -6.73 1.93
CA GLU A 52 7.36 -7.53 2.28
C GLU A 52 6.09 -6.70 2.11
N THR A 53 4.98 -7.36 1.76
CA THR A 53 3.64 -6.76 1.83
C THR A 53 2.62 -7.76 2.37
N HIS A 54 1.59 -7.23 3.00
CA HIS A 54 0.42 -8.01 3.43
C HIS A 54 -0.83 -7.18 3.26
N PHE A 55 -1.87 -7.74 2.63
CA PHE A 55 -3.14 -7.05 2.46
C PHE A 55 -4.23 -7.71 3.31
N LEU A 56 -5.00 -6.88 4.00
CA LEU A 56 -6.16 -7.30 4.76
C LEU A 56 -7.32 -6.33 4.53
N TYR A 57 -8.55 -6.83 4.55
CA TYR A 57 -9.72 -6.01 4.25
C TYR A 57 -10.96 -6.52 4.98
N ARG A 58 -11.96 -5.66 5.06
CA ARG A 58 -13.33 -6.00 5.45
C ARG A 58 -14.31 -5.36 4.47
N THR A 59 -15.50 -5.91 4.36
CA THR A 59 -16.59 -5.35 3.54
C THR A 59 -17.74 -4.80 4.39
N THR A 60 -17.87 -5.25 5.64
CA THR A 60 -18.91 -4.82 6.57
C THR A 60 -18.30 -4.31 7.90
N PRO A 61 -18.96 -3.35 8.59
CA PRO A 61 -20.14 -2.58 8.17
C PRO A 61 -19.83 -1.57 7.04
N SER A 62 -18.56 -1.24 6.84
CA SER A 62 -18.08 -0.34 5.79
C SER A 62 -16.80 -0.89 5.18
N PRO A 63 -16.67 -0.95 3.84
CA PRO A 63 -15.46 -1.48 3.23
C PRO A 63 -14.20 -0.66 3.55
N GLU A 64 -13.20 -1.37 4.04
CA GLU A 64 -11.90 -0.81 4.45
C GLU A 64 -10.82 -1.83 4.14
N GLY A 65 -9.69 -1.37 3.60
CA GLY A 65 -8.56 -2.22 3.22
C GLY A 65 -7.25 -1.63 3.69
N HIS A 66 -6.33 -2.48 4.11
CA HIS A 66 -5.01 -2.10 4.58
C HIS A 66 -3.94 -2.87 3.82
N LEU A 67 -3.03 -2.13 3.21
CA LEU A 67 -1.79 -2.66 2.66
C LEU A 67 -0.65 -2.32 3.62
N LEU A 68 -0.11 -3.35 4.25
CA LEU A 68 1.09 -3.28 5.08
C LEU A 68 2.30 -3.42 4.16
N LEU A 69 3.28 -2.51 4.26
CA LEU A 69 4.52 -2.59 3.48
C LEU A 69 5.73 -2.48 4.39
N HIS A 70 6.68 -3.40 4.20
CA HIS A 70 8.04 -3.28 4.73
C HIS A 70 8.92 -2.73 3.62
N CYS A 71 9.34 -1.49 3.76
CA CYS A 71 10.10 -0.74 2.77
C CYS A 71 11.57 -0.68 3.15
N GLY A 72 12.46 -0.87 2.19
CA GLY A 72 13.89 -0.59 2.28
C GLY A 72 14.29 0.63 1.43
N ARG A 73 15.57 1.00 1.49
CA ARG A 73 16.12 2.22 0.86
C ARG A 73 15.86 2.36 -0.65
N GLY A 74 15.59 1.29 -1.38
CA GLY A 74 15.29 1.30 -2.81
C GLY A 74 14.01 2.07 -3.17
N VAL A 75 13.15 2.40 -2.20
CA VAL A 75 11.96 3.26 -2.44
C VAL A 75 12.25 4.75 -2.23
N THR A 76 13.49 5.13 -1.88
CA THR A 76 13.83 6.51 -1.51
C THR A 76 14.03 7.41 -2.73
N GLY A 77 13.63 8.67 -2.61
CA GLY A 77 13.85 9.71 -3.62
C GLY A 77 14.93 10.73 -3.23
N GLN A 78 15.06 10.95 -1.93
CA GLN A 78 16.15 11.69 -1.28
C GLN A 78 16.72 10.78 -0.18
N ASN A 79 17.92 11.07 0.31
CA ASN A 79 18.60 10.19 1.25
C ASN A 79 17.73 9.87 2.49
N GLY A 80 17.26 8.62 2.59
CA GLY A 80 16.45 8.13 3.70
C GLY A 80 14.99 8.55 3.70
N ILE A 81 14.47 9.17 2.64
CA ILE A 81 13.06 9.59 2.54
C ILE A 81 12.39 8.91 1.35
N ALA A 82 11.26 8.25 1.58
CA ALA A 82 10.49 7.58 0.53
C ALA A 82 10.11 8.57 -0.59
N HIS A 83 10.26 8.14 -1.85
CA HIS A 83 9.93 8.96 -3.01
C HIS A 83 8.43 9.26 -3.04
N GLY A 84 8.03 10.51 -3.28
CA GLY A 84 6.61 10.89 -3.32
C GLY A 84 5.81 10.10 -4.36
N GLY A 85 6.41 9.80 -5.50
CA GLY A 85 5.83 8.93 -6.54
C GLY A 85 5.64 7.47 -6.11
N PHE A 86 6.51 6.94 -5.24
CA PHE A 86 6.30 5.61 -4.66
C PHE A 86 5.08 5.62 -3.73
N LEU A 87 4.97 6.64 -2.87
CA LEU A 87 3.82 6.80 -1.99
C LEU A 87 2.52 6.99 -2.77
N ALA A 88 2.55 7.71 -3.90
CA ALA A 88 1.39 7.83 -4.79
C ALA A 88 0.99 6.48 -5.40
N ALA A 89 1.96 5.68 -5.85
CA ALA A 89 1.67 4.34 -6.36
C ALA A 89 1.07 3.43 -5.27
N VAL A 90 1.54 3.54 -4.02
CA VAL A 90 0.98 2.78 -2.88
C VAL A 90 -0.49 3.17 -2.63
N MET A 91 -0.85 4.44 -2.82
CA MET A 91 -2.23 4.90 -2.72
C MET A 91 -3.11 4.33 -3.83
N ASP A 92 -2.64 4.30 -5.07
CA ASP A 92 -3.34 3.65 -6.19
C ASP A 92 -3.57 2.16 -5.90
N GLU A 93 -2.53 1.47 -5.44
CA GLU A 93 -2.55 0.04 -5.13
C GLU A 93 -3.54 -0.32 -4.00
N VAL A 94 -3.50 0.39 -2.86
CA VAL A 94 -4.41 0.06 -1.75
C VAL A 94 -5.87 0.36 -2.07
N THR A 95 -6.14 1.42 -2.85
CA THR A 95 -7.50 1.78 -3.26
C THR A 95 -8.06 0.82 -4.30
N GLY A 96 -7.23 0.41 -5.28
CA GLY A 96 -7.59 -0.63 -6.25
C GLY A 96 -7.80 -2.01 -5.61
N ASN A 97 -6.94 -2.40 -4.66
CA ASN A 97 -7.08 -3.66 -3.92
C ASN A 97 -8.38 -3.71 -3.12
N LEU A 98 -8.77 -2.62 -2.46
CA LEU A 98 -10.05 -2.55 -1.76
C LEU A 98 -11.23 -2.73 -2.73
N ILE A 99 -11.22 -2.06 -3.87
CA ILE A 99 -12.26 -2.20 -4.90
C ILE A 99 -12.38 -3.67 -5.34
N GLY A 100 -11.26 -4.31 -5.70
CA GLY A 100 -11.26 -5.72 -6.09
C GLY A 100 -11.80 -6.63 -4.98
N ALA A 101 -11.39 -6.38 -3.73
CA ALA A 101 -11.83 -7.15 -2.57
C ALA A 101 -13.33 -7.00 -2.26
N THR A 102 -13.94 -5.87 -2.64
CA THR A 102 -15.40 -5.66 -2.54
C THR A 102 -16.19 -6.28 -3.69
N GLY A 103 -15.54 -6.73 -4.77
CA GLY A 103 -16.20 -7.21 -5.99
C GLY A 103 -16.91 -6.12 -6.79
N LEU A 104 -16.69 -4.84 -6.48
CA LEU A 104 -17.33 -3.71 -7.16
C LEU A 104 -16.90 -3.57 -8.62
N ASP A 105 -15.82 -4.23 -9.03
CA ASP A 105 -15.34 -4.27 -10.41
C ASP A 105 -16.03 -5.35 -11.26
N GLU A 106 -16.84 -6.22 -10.66
CA GLU A 106 -17.54 -7.35 -11.30
C GLU A 106 -16.62 -8.23 -12.14
N GLY A 107 -15.34 -8.34 -11.74
CA GLY A 107 -14.32 -9.10 -12.49
C GLY A 107 -13.87 -8.46 -13.81
N LEU A 108 -14.42 -7.29 -14.18
CA LEU A 108 -13.99 -6.53 -15.37
C LEU A 108 -12.77 -5.64 -15.06
N GLY A 109 -12.50 -5.39 -13.78
CA GLY A 109 -11.54 -4.40 -13.32
C GLY A 109 -12.07 -2.96 -13.46
N MET A 110 -11.29 -2.02 -12.95
CA MET A 110 -11.59 -0.59 -13.02
C MET A 110 -10.37 0.19 -13.53
N PHE A 111 -10.60 1.40 -14.05
CA PHE A 111 -9.54 2.35 -14.37
C PHE A 111 -9.46 3.43 -13.31
N THR A 112 -8.26 3.74 -12.82
CA THR A 112 -8.01 4.98 -12.07
C THR A 112 -8.22 6.17 -13.02
N VAL A 113 -9.12 7.09 -12.69
CA VAL A 113 -9.36 8.31 -13.49
C VAL A 113 -8.90 9.58 -12.79
N LYS A 114 -8.77 9.55 -11.47
CA LYS A 114 -8.18 10.63 -10.68
C LYS A 114 -7.51 10.02 -9.45
N LEU A 115 -6.32 10.53 -9.12
CA LEU A 115 -5.65 10.31 -7.85
C LEU A 115 -5.10 11.65 -7.35
N ASP A 116 -5.69 12.19 -6.29
CA ASP A 116 -5.28 13.43 -5.63
C ASP A 116 -4.46 13.08 -4.40
N VAL A 117 -3.20 13.52 -4.31
CA VAL A 117 -2.28 13.10 -3.23
C VAL A 117 -1.79 14.30 -2.44
N GLY A 118 -1.98 14.26 -1.12
CA GLY A 118 -1.48 15.25 -0.18
C GLY A 118 -0.35 14.69 0.68
N TYR A 119 0.86 15.23 0.54
CA TYR A 119 2.02 14.87 1.38
C TYR A 119 2.05 15.75 2.63
N LYS A 120 1.93 15.12 3.80
CA LYS A 120 1.78 15.80 5.11
C LYS A 120 3.06 15.73 5.94
N ARG A 121 3.74 14.58 5.94
CA ARG A 121 5.02 14.34 6.62
C ARG A 121 5.91 13.44 5.77
N PRO A 122 7.24 13.57 5.87
CA PRO A 122 8.15 12.61 5.24
C PRO A 122 7.93 11.20 5.80
N VAL A 123 8.12 10.19 4.95
CA VAL A 123 8.25 8.80 5.38
C VAL A 123 9.73 8.48 5.39
N PHE A 124 10.31 8.34 6.58
CA PHE A 124 11.71 7.94 6.73
C PHE A 124 11.86 6.44 6.48
N VAL A 125 12.88 6.07 5.71
CA VAL A 125 13.23 4.69 5.37
C VAL A 125 14.69 4.47 5.75
N GLY A 126 14.89 3.85 6.90
CA GLY A 126 16.19 3.71 7.56
C GLY A 126 16.62 4.93 8.37
N GLU A 127 17.75 4.78 9.07
CA GLU A 127 18.36 5.87 9.84
C GLU A 127 18.76 7.02 8.89
N PRO A 128 18.38 8.28 9.20
CA PRO A 128 18.88 9.42 8.47
C PRO A 128 20.39 9.52 8.72
N SER A 129 21.20 9.34 7.67
CA SER A 129 22.59 9.79 7.73
C SER A 129 22.55 11.32 7.69
N ILE A 130 22.42 11.95 8.85
CA ILE A 130 22.80 13.35 8.99
C ILE A 130 24.30 13.35 8.69
N SER A 131 24.69 13.83 7.52
CA SER A 131 26.08 14.11 7.20
C SER A 131 26.51 15.34 8.00
N SER A 132 26.69 15.19 9.30
CA SER A 132 27.44 16.13 10.10
C SER A 132 28.91 15.96 9.76
N GLY A 133 29.36 16.60 8.68
CA GLY A 133 30.72 17.12 8.44
C GLY A 133 31.95 16.22 8.51
N SER A 134 31.87 14.95 8.93
CA SER A 134 33.04 14.07 9.06
C SER A 134 32.84 12.87 8.14
N GLY A 135 33.67 12.79 7.10
CA GLY A 135 33.65 11.77 6.03
C GLY A 135 33.94 10.35 6.50
N VAL A 136 33.07 9.82 7.36
CA VAL A 136 32.97 8.40 7.67
C VAL A 136 31.66 7.93 7.06
N GLU A 137 31.75 7.16 5.98
CA GLU A 137 30.63 6.34 5.50
C GLU A 137 30.28 5.36 6.62
N LYS A 138 29.31 5.74 7.46
CA LYS A 138 28.79 4.85 8.48
C LYS A 138 28.12 3.71 7.73
N GLU A 139 28.56 2.48 8.01
CA GLU A 139 28.01 1.24 7.47
C GLU A 139 26.48 1.34 7.42
N LEU A 140 25.92 1.09 6.23
CA LEU A 140 24.50 1.21 5.97
C LEU A 140 23.76 0.23 6.90
N GLY A 141 23.25 0.72 8.03
CA GLY A 141 22.33 -0.04 8.87
C GLY A 141 21.19 -0.59 8.01
N THR A 142 20.53 -1.65 8.47
CA THR A 142 19.43 -2.41 7.81
C THR A 142 18.17 -1.57 7.58
N GLY A 143 18.34 -0.40 6.97
CA GLY A 143 17.48 0.77 6.98
C GLY A 143 16.17 0.48 6.28
N THR A 144 15.20 0.09 7.10
CA THR A 144 13.87 -0.29 6.65
C THR A 144 12.84 0.40 7.52
N SER A 145 11.63 0.51 7.00
CA SER A 145 10.50 1.13 7.68
C SER A 145 9.24 0.35 7.34
N VAL A 146 8.31 0.29 8.28
CA VAL A 146 6.97 -0.24 8.04
C VAL A 146 6.02 0.94 7.85
N ILE A 147 5.25 0.90 6.77
CA ILE A 147 4.13 1.81 6.55
C ILE A 147 2.83 1.03 6.41
N VAL A 148 1.74 1.68 6.78
CA VAL A 148 0.38 1.15 6.63
C VAL A 148 -0.41 2.11 5.74
N ALA A 149 -0.71 1.66 4.52
CA ALA A 149 -1.66 2.33 3.65
C ALA A 149 -3.06 1.79 3.94
N THR A 150 -4.03 2.68 4.15
CA THR A 150 -5.42 2.33 4.45
C THR A 150 -6.32 3.00 3.42
N ALA A 151 -7.22 2.25 2.80
CA ALA A 151 -8.27 2.74 1.93
C ALA A 151 -9.63 2.56 2.60
N LYS A 152 -10.54 3.51 2.38
CA LYS A 152 -11.94 3.46 2.79
C LYS A 152 -12.81 3.77 1.60
N LEU A 153 -13.79 2.89 1.35
CA LEU A 153 -14.75 3.11 0.28
C LEU A 153 -15.65 4.29 0.64
N GLY A 154 -15.76 5.25 -0.27
CA GLY A 154 -16.67 6.39 -0.16
C GLY A 154 -17.92 6.20 -1.02
N LYS A 155 -18.26 7.24 -1.78
CA LYS A 155 -19.45 7.26 -2.66
C LYS A 155 -19.30 6.27 -3.83
N ILE A 156 -20.42 5.69 -4.25
CA ILE A 156 -20.58 5.05 -5.57
C ILE A 156 -21.58 5.88 -6.37
N ASP A 157 -21.21 6.26 -7.58
CA ASP A 157 -22.03 7.09 -8.48
C ASP A 157 -22.03 6.49 -9.89
N GLY A 158 -23.03 5.66 -10.16
CA GLY A 158 -23.10 4.85 -11.38
C GLY A 158 -21.87 3.95 -11.51
N ARG A 159 -21.00 4.25 -12.48
CA ARG A 159 -19.74 3.50 -12.70
C ARG A 159 -18.53 4.08 -11.97
N LYS A 160 -18.69 5.20 -11.28
CA LYS A 160 -17.60 5.85 -10.53
C LYS A 160 -17.61 5.36 -9.09
N VAL A 161 -16.43 4.95 -8.61
CA VAL A 161 -16.20 4.59 -7.21
C VAL A 161 -15.20 5.58 -6.63
N PHE A 162 -15.56 6.21 -5.52
CA PHE A 162 -14.74 7.18 -4.81
C PHE A 162 -14.12 6.49 -3.60
N VAL A 163 -12.82 6.65 -3.39
CA VAL A 163 -12.08 6.00 -2.31
C VAL A 163 -11.17 7.02 -1.64
N GLU A 164 -11.19 7.08 -0.31
CA GLU A 164 -10.24 7.87 0.47
C GLU A 164 -9.12 6.96 0.95
N ALA A 165 -7.89 7.47 1.01
CA ALA A 165 -6.76 6.71 1.51
C ALA A 165 -5.79 7.53 2.36
N VAL A 166 -5.05 6.82 3.22
CA VAL A 166 -4.06 7.40 4.12
C VAL A 166 -2.88 6.44 4.32
N ILE A 167 -1.66 6.97 4.24
CA ILE A 167 -0.44 6.28 4.66
C ILE A 167 -0.04 6.78 6.04
N ARG A 168 0.16 5.83 6.96
CA ARG A 168 0.77 6.06 8.28
C ARG A 168 2.14 5.41 8.39
N ASN A 169 3.05 6.05 9.11
CA ASN A 169 4.34 5.45 9.48
C ASN A 169 4.18 4.42 10.62
N ALA A 170 5.30 3.82 11.05
CA ALA A 170 5.32 2.82 12.12
C ALA A 170 4.78 3.34 13.46
N ASP A 171 4.92 4.64 13.72
CA ASP A 171 4.42 5.33 14.92
C ASP A 171 2.94 5.72 14.82
N GLY A 172 2.30 5.48 13.66
CA GLY A 172 0.90 5.76 13.41
C GLY A 172 0.59 7.20 12.99
N GLU A 173 1.62 8.01 12.71
CA GLU A 173 1.45 9.38 12.24
C GLU A 173 1.01 9.41 10.77
N VAL A 174 0.12 10.33 10.43
CA VAL A 174 -0.32 10.54 9.04
C VAL A 174 0.78 11.22 8.23
N CYS A 175 1.27 10.50 7.21
CA CYS A 175 2.30 10.96 6.29
C CYS A 175 1.74 11.42 4.95
N THR A 176 0.79 10.67 4.38
CA THR A 176 0.21 10.96 3.06
C THR A 176 -1.29 10.71 3.09
N THR A 177 -2.08 11.55 2.44
CA THR A 177 -3.53 11.39 2.24
C THR A 177 -3.83 11.32 0.74
N ALA A 178 -4.90 10.63 0.34
CA ALA A 178 -5.33 10.64 -1.05
C ALA A 178 -6.85 10.53 -1.21
N GLU A 179 -7.34 11.09 -2.31
CA GLU A 179 -8.68 10.85 -2.84
C GLU A 179 -8.55 10.25 -4.24
N ALA A 180 -9.13 9.07 -4.45
CA ALA A 180 -9.09 8.36 -5.71
C ALA A 180 -10.49 8.21 -6.31
N ILE A 181 -10.57 8.28 -7.64
CA ILE A 181 -11.78 7.98 -8.39
C ILE A 181 -11.44 6.88 -9.40
N PHE A 182 -12.23 5.81 -9.36
CA PHE A 182 -12.15 4.70 -10.29
C PHE A 182 -13.40 4.63 -11.16
N VAL A 183 -13.25 4.17 -12.41
CA VAL A 183 -14.37 3.93 -13.33
C VAL A 183 -14.40 2.46 -13.75
N LYS A 184 -15.56 1.80 -13.54
CA LYS A 184 -15.77 0.40 -13.94
C LYS A 184 -15.64 0.24 -15.46
N LYS A 185 -14.87 -0.74 -15.91
CA LYS A 185 -14.75 -1.09 -17.33
C LYS A 185 -16.11 -1.53 -17.87
N ARG A 186 -16.32 -1.32 -19.16
CA ARG A 186 -17.49 -1.88 -19.85
C ARG A 186 -17.13 -3.29 -20.34
N PRO A 187 -18.09 -4.22 -20.42
CA PRO A 187 -17.92 -5.40 -21.23
C PRO A 187 -17.45 -5.00 -22.63
N ALA A 188 -16.49 -5.74 -23.20
CA ALA A 188 -16.08 -5.52 -24.57
C ALA A 188 -17.31 -5.67 -25.48
N ALA A 189 -17.54 -4.71 -26.37
CA ALA A 189 -18.61 -4.82 -27.35
C ALA A 189 -18.24 -5.92 -28.37
N GLY A 190 -18.93 -7.05 -28.34
CA GLY A 190 -18.90 -8.04 -29.43
C GLY A 190 -18.17 -9.36 -29.18
N VAL A 191 -18.54 -10.11 -28.13
CA VAL A 191 -18.43 -11.58 -28.16
C VAL A 191 -19.75 -12.16 -27.69
N LEU A 192 -20.67 -12.33 -28.65
CA LEU A 192 -21.71 -13.35 -28.62
C LEU A 192 -21.16 -14.60 -29.30
#